data_AF-A0A930RKP9-F1
#
_entry.id   AF-A0A930RKP9-F1
#
_cell.length_a   1.000
_cell.length_b   1.000
_cell.length_c   1.000
_cell.angle_alpha   90.00
_cell.angle_beta   90.00
_cell.angle_gamma   90.00
#
_symmetry.space_group_name_H-M   'P 1'
#
loop_
_entity.id
_entity.type
_entity.pdbx_description
1 polymer ?
#
loop_
_entity_poly.entity_id
_entity_poly.type
_entity_poly.pdbx_seq_one_letter_code
_entity_poly.pdbx_strand_id
1 'polypeptide(L)' 'MTTNNDLVHIEAVRERGFILYAKDGELRAKKAPKFGTITLTYQDGKCVLLKIEETEK' A
#
# COMPACT_ATOMS: atom_id res chain seq x y z
N MET A 1 -14.96 12.72 13.00
CA MET A 1 -15.47 11.33 13.09
C MET A 1 -14.53 10.49 12.24
N THR A 2 -13.75 9.61 12.85
CA THR A 2 -12.89 8.67 12.12
C THR A 2 -13.78 7.56 11.56
N THR A 3 -13.75 7.38 10.25
CA THR A 3 -14.48 6.29 9.59
C THR A 3 -13.73 4.97 9.81
N ASN A 4 -14.43 3.82 9.77
CA ASN A 4 -13.80 2.50 9.88
C ASN A 4 -12.61 2.30 8.92
N ASN A 5 -12.59 3.01 7.79
CA ASN A 5 -11.50 2.97 6.82
C ASN A 5 -10.19 3.61 7.33
N ASP A 6 -10.26 4.63 8.19
CA ASP A 6 -9.08 5.31 8.75
C ASP A 6 -8.34 4.42 9.78
N LEU A 7 -9.11 3.60 10.52
CA LEU A 7 -8.56 2.67 11.51
C LEU A 7 -7.75 1.55 10.86
N VAL A 8 -8.18 1.05 9.69
CA VAL A 8 -7.46 0.03 8.91
C VAL A 8 -6.06 0.52 8.51
N HIS A 9 -5.89 1.81 8.21
CA HIS A 9 -4.60 2.37 7.83
C HIS A 9 -3.65 2.50 9.04
N ILE A 10 -4.18 2.86 10.21
CA ILE A 10 -3.41 2.91 11.46
C ILE A 10 -2.96 1.51 11.87
N GLU A 11 -3.84 0.51 11.76
CA GLU A 11 -3.50 -0.89 12.01
C GLU A 11 -2.50 -1.44 11.00
N ALA A 12 -2.61 -1.10 9.71
CA ALA A 12 -1.62 -1.46 8.70
C ALA A 12 -0.25 -0.81 8.93
N VAL A 13 -0.17 0.40 9.49
CA VAL A 13 1.10 1.01 9.93
C VAL A 13 1.68 0.26 11.14
N ARG A 14 0.81 -0.23 12.03
CA ARG A 14 1.18 -0.98 13.22
C ARG A 14 1.66 -2.40 12.87
N GLU A 15 1.03 -3.04 11.89
CA GLU A 15 1.43 -4.35 11.38
C GLU A 15 2.59 -4.23 10.39
N ARG A 16 3.76 -4.77 10.76
CA ARG A 16 4.92 -4.83 9.86
C ARG A 16 4.56 -5.63 8.60
N GLY A 17 4.97 -5.13 7.44
CA GLY A 17 4.76 -5.82 6.15
C GLY A 17 3.53 -5.35 5.38
N PHE A 18 3.02 -4.15 5.65
CA PHE A 18 2.12 -3.43 4.74
C PHE A 18 2.81 -2.18 4.21
N ILE A 19 2.42 -1.77 3.00
CA ILE A 19 2.76 -0.49 2.41
C ILE A 19 1.52 0.39 2.36
N LEU A 20 1.71 1.68 2.62
CA LEU A 20 0.69 2.70 2.41
C LEU A 20 1.00 3.50 1.15
N TYR A 21 -0.03 3.79 0.36
CA TYR A 21 0.08 4.66 -0.81
C TYR A 21 -1.24 5.38 -1.07
N ALA A 22 -1.17 6.57 -1.66
CA ALA A 22 -2.35 7.31 -2.08
C ALA A 22 -2.62 7.03 -3.57
N LYS A 23 -3.86 6.67 -3.91
CA LYS A 23 -4.29 6.50 -5.31
C LYS A 23 -5.72 7.01 -5.47
N ASP A 24 -5.94 7.81 -6.51
CA ASP A 24 -7.23 8.42 -6.83
C ASP A 24 -7.83 9.24 -5.66
N GLY A 25 -6.97 9.89 -4.87
CA GLY A 25 -7.38 10.71 -3.72
C GLY A 25 -7.66 9.92 -2.43
N GLU A 26 -7.54 8.59 -2.46
CA GLU A 26 -7.75 7.72 -1.30
C GLU A 26 -6.42 7.17 -0.78
N LEU A 27 -6.23 7.19 0.54
CA LEU A 27 -5.18 6.41 1.18
C LEU A 27 -5.56 4.92 1.08
N ARG A 28 -4.59 4.09 0.71
CA ARG A 28 -4.75 2.63 0.58
C ARG A 28 -3.60 1.92 1.28
N ALA A 29 -3.90 0.74 1.81
CA ALA A 29 -2.92 -0.18 2.39
C ALA A 29 -2.85 -1.47 1.56
N LYS A 30 -1.64 -2.02 1.39
CA LYS A 30 -1.44 -3.31 0.71
C LYS A 30 -0.37 -4.13 1.41
N LYS A 31 -0.63 -5.42 1.59
CA LYS A 31 0.35 -6.34 2.19
C LYS A 31 1.54 -6.53 1.26
N ALA A 32 2.74 -6.41 1.81
CA ALA A 32 3.99 -6.71 1.13
C ALA A 32 4.16 -8.23 0.96
N PRO A 33 4.69 -8.67 -0.19
CA PRO A 33 4.98 -10.08 -0.38
C PRO A 33 6.08 -10.52 0.59
N LYS A 34 6.05 -11.78 1.02
CA LYS A 34 7.11 -12.33 1.89
C LYS A 34 8.46 -12.41 1.16
N PHE A 35 8.43 -12.74 -0.13
CA PHE A 35 9.56 -12.75 -1.05
C PHE A 35 9.06 -12.20 -2.39
N GLY A 36 9.79 -11.24 -2.95
CA GLY A 36 9.38 -10.56 -4.17
C GLY A 36 9.58 -9.06 -4.11
N THR A 37 8.89 -8.34 -4.99
CA THR A 37 9.01 -6.89 -5.15
C THR A 37 7.65 -6.20 -5.22
N ILE A 38 7.61 -4.96 -4.75
CA ILE A 38 6.49 -4.05 -4.98
C ILE A 38 7.03 -2.83 -5.71
N THR A 39 6.39 -2.47 -6.82
CA THR A 39 6.71 -1.27 -7.59
C THR A 39 5.53 -0.30 -7.53
N LEU A 40 5.81 0.93 -7.07
CA LEU A 40 4.89 2.06 -7.12
C LEU A 40 5.44 3.08 -8.11
N THR A 41 4.66 3.42 -9.14
CA THR A 41 5.05 4.47 -10.10
C THR A 41 4.20 5.70 -9.88
N TYR A 42 4.88 6.84 -9.75
CA TYR A 42 4.25 8.14 -9.61
C TYR A 42 4.47 8.99 -10.86
N GLN A 43 3.42 9.68 -11.30
CA GLN A 43 3.50 10.72 -12.32
C GLN A 43 2.74 11.94 -11.80
N ASP A 44 3.38 13.11 -11.87
CA ASP A 44 2.79 14.36 -11.35
C ASP A 44 2.28 14.24 -9.90
N GLY A 45 3.08 13.58 -9.04
CA GLY A 45 2.74 13.33 -7.64
C GLY A 45 1.62 12.31 -7.39
N LYS A 46 1.03 11.71 -8.43
CA LYS A 46 -0.07 10.73 -8.33
C LYS A 46 0.43 9.31 -8.59
N CYS A 47 0.03 8.36 -7.74
CA CYS A 47 0.33 6.94 -7.96
C CYS A 47 -0.49 6.42 -9.14
N VAL A 48 0.18 6.19 -10.27
CA VAL A 48 -0.46 5.71 -11.50
C VAL A 48 -0.43 4.18 -11.58
N LEU A 49 0.61 3.54 -11.03
CA LEU A 49 0.81 2.09 -11.09
C LEU A 49 1.19 1.53 -9.72
N LEU A 50 0.55 0.41 -9.37
CA LEU A 50 1.00 -0.51 -8.33
C LEU A 50 1.17 -1.88 -8.97
N LYS A 51 2.38 -2.44 -8.91
CA LYS A 51 2.69 -3.81 -9.35
C LYS A 51 3.29 -4.59 -8.18
N ILE A 52 2.86 -5.83 -8.00
CA ILE A 52 3.39 -6.75 -7.00
C ILE A 52 3.83 -7.99 -7.73
N GLU A 53 5.07 -8.40 -7.49
CA GLU A 53 5.66 -9.61 -8.05
C GLU A 53 6.13 -10.47 -6.88
N GLU A 54 5.42 -11.56 -6.62
CA GLU A 54 5.82 -12.53 -5.60
C GLU A 54 6.81 -13.53 -6.21
N THR A 55 7.85 -13.86 -5.47
CA THR A 55 8.84 -14.87 -5.86
C THR A 55 8.85 -16.00 -4.85
N GLU A 56 9.18 -17.21 -5.31
CA GLU A 56 9.49 -18.31 -4.39
C GLU A 56 10.88 -18.08 -3.77
N LYS A 57 11.12 -18.70 -2.62
CA LYS A 57 12.35 -18.55 -1.84
C LYS A 57 13.47 -19.42 -2.37
#